data_AF-A0AAV0CMF1-F1
#
_entry.id   AF-A0AAV0CMF1-F1
#
_cell.length_a   1.000
_cell.length_b   1.000
_cell.length_c   1.000
_cell.angle_alpha   90.00
_cell.angle_beta   90.00
_cell.angle_gamma   90.00
#
_symmetry.space_group_name_H-M   'P 1'
#
loop_
_entity.id
_entity.type
_entity.pdbx_description
1 polymer ?
#
loop_
_entity_poly.entity_id
_entity_poly.type
_entity_poly.pdbx_seq_one_letter_code
_entity_poly.pdbx_strand_id
1 'polypeptide(L)'
;MVVAYDVKERSKVTEVFKQAQMYNLTIVRTWAFNDNPGNFSLQSSPGVYDQTMFQAVLTRNNTISGVVYKDDPTIMAWELMNEPRCPSDVSGNTLKKWIAEMAGYLKSIDANHLLEVGLEGFYNPSNGYKNQGLPYYQVGTDFISKNQIPEIDF
;
A
#
# COMPACT_ATOMS: atom_id res chain seq x y z
N MET A 1 1.77 2.98 -7.57
CA MET A 1 3.14 2.75 -8.11
C MET A 1 3.32 2.83 -9.63
N VAL A 2 2.26 2.77 -10.43
CA VAL A 2 2.34 2.76 -11.90
C VAL A 2 3.23 3.86 -12.49
N VAL A 3 3.13 5.09 -11.96
CA VAL A 3 3.95 6.25 -12.38
C VAL A 3 5.47 6.02 -12.17
N ALA A 4 5.86 5.26 -11.14
CA ALA A 4 7.26 4.93 -10.88
C ALA A 4 7.79 3.84 -11.80
N TYR A 5 6.90 2.97 -12.28
CA TYR A 5 7.20 1.89 -13.22
C TYR A 5 7.27 2.40 -14.66
N ASP A 6 6.35 3.29 -15.08
CA ASP A 6 6.33 3.83 -16.44
C ASP A 6 7.53 4.75 -16.69
N VAL A 7 8.38 4.36 -17.64
CA VAL A 7 9.59 5.10 -18.04
C VAL A 7 9.29 6.52 -18.49
N LYS A 8 8.10 6.78 -19.04
CA LYS A 8 7.69 8.11 -19.51
C LYS A 8 7.32 9.04 -18.36
N GLU A 9 6.85 8.48 -17.26
CA GLU A 9 6.25 9.22 -16.15
C GLU A 9 7.17 9.29 -14.92
N ARG A 10 8.16 8.39 -14.81
CA ARG A 10 9.03 8.27 -13.64
C ARG A 10 9.83 9.53 -13.28
N SER A 11 10.01 10.49 -14.20
CA SER A 11 10.67 11.77 -13.90
C SER A 11 9.88 12.59 -12.88
N LYS A 12 8.54 12.47 -12.87
CA LYS A 12 7.67 13.09 -11.87
C LYS A 12 7.98 12.55 -10.46
N VAL A 13 8.25 11.25 -10.36
CA VAL A 13 8.66 10.62 -9.10
C VAL A 13 10.01 11.16 -8.63
N THR A 14 10.99 11.25 -9.53
CA THR A 14 12.32 11.80 -9.21
C THR A 14 12.23 13.24 -8.68
N GLU A 15 11.37 14.08 -9.25
CA GLU A 15 11.20 15.46 -8.78
C GLU A 15 10.60 15.52 -7.35
N VAL A 16 9.65 14.64 -7.03
CA VAL A 16 9.11 14.53 -5.66
C VAL A 16 10.20 14.15 -4.65
N PHE A 17 11.05 13.17 -4.97
CA PHE A 17 12.17 12.79 -4.09
C PHE A 17 13.15 13.94 -3.89
N LYS A 18 13.45 14.69 -4.96
CA LYS A 18 14.34 15.86 -4.88
C LYS A 18 13.77 16.92 -3.93
N GLN A 19 12.48 17.22 -4.04
CA GLN A 19 11.82 18.19 -3.17
C GLN A 19 11.74 17.69 -1.73
N ALA A 20 11.38 16.42 -1.52
CA ALA A 20 11.33 15.83 -0.19
C ALA A 20 12.68 15.94 0.53
N GLN A 21 13.77 15.58 -0.15
CA GLN A 21 15.13 15.72 0.41
C GLN A 21 15.54 17.17 0.64
N MET A 22 15.20 18.08 -0.28
CA MET A 22 15.49 19.52 -0.13
C MET A 22 14.82 20.14 1.10
N TYR A 23 13.63 19.67 1.46
CA TYR A 23 12.83 20.20 2.56
C TYR A 23 12.84 19.31 3.81
N ASN A 24 13.72 18.30 3.88
CA ASN A 24 13.80 17.33 4.98
C ASN A 24 12.45 16.64 5.28
N LEU A 25 11.70 16.31 4.25
CA LEU A 25 10.44 15.57 4.33
C LEU A 25 10.69 14.10 4.03
N THR A 26 9.88 13.24 4.67
CA THR A 26 9.70 11.86 4.26
C THR A 26 8.40 11.69 3.48
N ILE A 27 8.31 10.61 2.72
CA ILE A 27 7.13 10.31 1.90
C ILE A 27 6.53 8.94 2.23
N VAL A 28 5.21 8.84 2.11
CA VAL A 28 4.50 7.56 2.01
C VAL A 28 4.21 7.29 0.53
N ARG A 29 4.35 6.03 0.11
CA ARG A 29 4.13 5.66 -1.29
C ARG A 29 3.11 4.52 -1.42
N THR A 30 2.05 4.79 -2.17
CA THR A 30 0.94 3.87 -2.40
C THR A 30 1.14 2.94 -3.61
N TRP A 31 0.88 1.65 -3.39
CA TRP A 31 1.00 0.58 -4.38
C TRP A 31 -0.14 0.57 -5.40
N ALA A 32 -1.38 0.53 -4.93
CA ALA A 32 -2.59 0.52 -5.77
C ALA A 32 -3.67 1.49 -5.29
N PHE A 33 -4.67 1.71 -6.12
CA PHE A 33 -5.83 2.53 -5.79
C PHE A 33 -7.10 1.76 -6.13
N ASN A 34 -8.13 1.90 -5.30
CA ASN A 34 -9.43 1.28 -5.51
C ASN A 34 -10.31 2.01 -6.56
N ASP A 35 -10.01 3.27 -6.88
CA ASP A 35 -10.83 4.16 -7.71
C ASP A 35 -10.67 3.96 -9.23
N ASN A 36 -9.69 3.17 -9.68
CA ASN A 36 -9.50 2.86 -11.09
C ASN A 36 -8.96 1.43 -11.32
N PRO A 37 -9.82 0.45 -11.65
CA PRO A 37 -9.43 -0.95 -11.84
C PRO A 37 -8.77 -1.18 -13.22
N GLY A 38 -7.81 -0.34 -13.61
CA GLY A 38 -7.01 -0.53 -14.82
C GLY A 38 -6.22 -1.84 -14.80
N ASN A 39 -5.48 -2.13 -15.87
CA ASN A 39 -4.70 -3.37 -16.06
C ASN A 39 -3.46 -3.52 -15.14
N PHE A 40 -3.43 -2.89 -13.97
CA PHE A 40 -2.27 -2.86 -13.06
C PHE A 40 -2.60 -3.53 -11.72
N SER A 41 -3.13 -4.75 -11.78
CA SER A 41 -3.38 -5.53 -10.57
C SER A 41 -2.06 -5.93 -9.91
N LEU A 42 -1.87 -5.55 -8.64
CA LEU A 42 -0.71 -5.98 -7.84
C LEU A 42 -0.65 -7.50 -7.68
N GLN A 43 -1.84 -8.09 -7.62
CA GLN A 43 -2.07 -9.51 -7.49
C GLN A 43 -3.30 -9.85 -8.31
N SER A 44 -3.17 -10.78 -9.26
CA SER A 44 -4.26 -11.21 -10.15
C SER A 44 -5.05 -12.39 -9.56
N SER A 45 -4.41 -13.19 -8.71
CA SER A 45 -5.02 -14.23 -7.89
C SER A 45 -4.14 -14.54 -6.67
N PRO A 46 -4.67 -15.19 -5.61
CA PRO A 46 -3.86 -15.59 -4.47
C PRO A 46 -2.61 -16.37 -4.91
N GLY A 47 -1.45 -15.93 -4.43
CA GLY A 47 -0.11 -16.42 -4.74
C GLY A 47 0.51 -15.86 -6.02
N VAL A 48 -0.23 -15.08 -6.82
CA VAL A 48 0.20 -14.59 -8.13
C VAL A 48 0.31 -13.07 -8.13
N TYR A 49 1.53 -12.60 -7.91
CA TYR A 49 1.88 -11.18 -7.85
C TYR A 49 2.42 -10.68 -9.19
N ASP A 50 2.28 -9.38 -9.44
CA ASP A 50 3.06 -8.72 -10.48
C ASP A 50 4.51 -8.54 -10.02
N GLN A 51 5.28 -9.63 -10.10
CA GLN A 51 6.68 -9.68 -9.67
C GLN A 51 7.53 -8.63 -10.40
N THR A 52 7.23 -8.36 -11.67
CA THR A 52 7.94 -7.35 -12.47
C THR A 52 7.78 -5.98 -11.84
N MET A 53 6.55 -5.61 -11.45
CA MET A 53 6.29 -4.30 -10.86
C MET A 53 6.89 -4.17 -9.45
N PHE A 54 6.75 -5.20 -8.60
CA PHE A 54 7.35 -5.22 -7.27
C PHE A 54 8.88 -5.09 -7.33
N GLN A 55 9.54 -5.91 -8.17
CA GLN A 55 10.98 -5.83 -8.35
C GLN A 55 11.39 -4.47 -8.93
N ALA A 56 10.72 -4.01 -9.99
CA ALA A 56 11.07 -2.76 -10.65
C ALA A 56 10.97 -1.54 -9.73
N VAL A 57 10.06 -1.55 -8.75
CA VAL A 57 9.88 -0.44 -7.81
C VAL A 57 10.79 -0.57 -6.59
N LEU A 58 10.84 -1.73 -5.92
CA LEU A 58 11.62 -1.89 -4.68
C LEU A 58 13.13 -1.93 -4.93
N THR A 59 13.56 -2.42 -6.10
CA THR A 59 14.98 -2.42 -6.50
C THR A 59 15.38 -1.17 -7.28
N ARG A 60 14.46 -0.21 -7.45
CA ARG A 60 14.75 1.05 -8.15
C ARG A 60 15.78 1.84 -7.37
N ASN A 61 16.83 2.29 -8.06
CA ASN A 61 17.75 3.27 -7.49
C ASN A 61 17.13 4.67 -7.56
N ASN A 62 17.05 5.36 -6.42
CA ASN A 62 16.72 6.78 -6.38
C ASN A 62 17.89 7.54 -7.02
N THR A 63 17.62 8.23 -8.12
CA THR A 63 18.66 8.97 -8.86
C THR A 63 19.13 10.23 -8.14
N ILE A 64 18.46 10.66 -7.08
CA ILE A 64 18.86 11.83 -6.28
C ILE A 64 19.83 11.42 -5.15
N SER A 65 19.47 10.40 -4.35
CA SER A 65 20.32 9.91 -3.25
C SER A 65 21.34 8.85 -3.68
N GLY A 66 21.10 8.16 -4.80
CA GLY A 66 21.86 6.97 -5.19
C GLY A 66 21.54 5.72 -4.37
N VAL A 67 20.46 5.75 -3.58
CA VAL A 67 20.04 4.65 -2.70
C VAL A 67 18.85 3.90 -3.31
N VAL A 68 18.87 2.57 -3.21
CA VAL A 68 17.76 1.72 -3.65
C VAL A 68 16.54 1.97 -2.77
N TYR A 69 15.34 2.04 -3.35
CA TYR A 69 14.12 2.43 -2.64
C TYR A 69 13.87 1.63 -1.35
N LYS A 70 14.09 0.32 -1.36
CA LYS A 70 13.92 -0.51 -0.15
C LYS A 70 14.88 -0.16 1.01
N ASP A 71 15.92 0.63 0.73
CA ASP A 71 16.93 1.07 1.70
C ASP A 71 16.99 2.62 1.81
N ASP A 72 16.11 3.37 1.13
CA ASP A 72 16.16 4.84 1.06
C ASP A 72 15.31 5.51 2.16
N PRO A 73 15.94 6.18 3.16
CA PRO A 73 15.23 6.76 4.30
C PRO A 73 14.34 7.97 3.96
N THR A 74 14.36 8.44 2.71
CA THR A 74 13.39 9.42 2.23
C THR A 74 11.98 8.83 2.21
N ILE A 75 11.86 7.51 2.00
CA ILE A 75 10.61 6.79 2.13
C ILE A 75 10.42 6.50 3.63
N MET A 76 9.27 6.89 4.17
CA MET A 76 8.88 6.53 5.54
C MET A 76 8.14 5.19 5.56
N ALA A 77 7.19 5.04 4.63
CA ALA A 77 6.30 3.90 4.61
C ALA A 77 5.80 3.54 3.20
N TRP A 78 5.36 2.30 3.08
CA TRP A 78 4.57 1.81 1.97
C TRP A 78 3.10 1.71 2.38
N GLU A 79 2.20 2.01 1.45
CA GLU A 79 0.77 1.78 1.60
C GLU A 79 0.31 0.75 0.55
N LEU A 80 -0.29 -0.36 0.98
CA LEU A 80 -0.70 -1.44 0.08
C LEU A 80 -1.71 -1.00 -0.98
N MET A 81 -2.76 -0.32 -0.57
CA MET A 81 -3.78 0.18 -1.49
C MET A 81 -4.53 1.34 -0.86
N ASN A 82 -4.76 2.41 -1.61
CA ASN A 82 -5.67 3.45 -1.18
C ASN A 82 -7.12 2.94 -1.20
N GLU A 83 -7.76 2.97 -0.04
CA GLU A 83 -9.16 2.62 0.20
C GLU A 83 -9.56 1.22 -0.30
N PRO A 84 -8.92 0.11 0.14
CA PRO A 84 -9.26 -1.21 -0.34
C PRO A 84 -10.63 -1.62 0.19
N ARG A 85 -11.52 -2.04 -0.71
CA ARG A 85 -12.88 -2.50 -0.39
C ARG A 85 -13.14 -3.87 -1.02
N CYS A 86 -14.03 -4.65 -0.41
CA CYS A 86 -14.48 -5.93 -0.97
C CYS A 86 -16.00 -6.08 -0.81
N PRO A 87 -16.81 -5.41 -1.66
CA PRO A 87 -18.27 -5.40 -1.50
C PRO A 87 -18.92 -6.79 -1.64
N SER A 88 -18.26 -7.70 -2.35
CA SER A 88 -18.72 -9.09 -2.54
C SER A 88 -18.52 -9.98 -1.30
N ASP A 89 -17.66 -9.60 -0.36
CA ASP A 89 -17.44 -10.31 0.90
C ASP A 89 -17.60 -9.37 2.10
N VAL A 90 -18.84 -9.26 2.56
CA VAL A 90 -19.23 -8.44 3.71
C VAL A 90 -18.53 -8.86 5.01
N SER A 91 -18.04 -10.10 5.11
CA SER A 91 -17.33 -10.56 6.31
C SER A 91 -15.94 -9.92 6.47
N GLY A 92 -15.38 -9.39 5.37
CA GLY A 92 -14.04 -8.82 5.33
C GLY A 92 -12.91 -9.85 5.33
N ASN A 93 -13.22 -11.15 5.37
CA ASN A 93 -12.22 -12.22 5.41
C ASN A 93 -11.38 -12.29 4.15
N THR A 94 -11.98 -12.08 2.98
CA THR A 94 -11.28 -12.06 1.69
C THR A 94 -10.24 -10.95 1.67
N LEU A 95 -10.65 -9.74 2.06
CA LEU A 95 -9.72 -8.61 2.12
C LEU A 95 -8.65 -8.82 3.21
N LYS A 96 -8.99 -9.38 4.38
CA LYS A 96 -8.01 -9.70 5.43
C LYS A 96 -6.93 -10.68 4.94
N LYS A 97 -7.33 -11.75 4.24
CA LYS A 97 -6.39 -12.72 3.64
C LYS A 97 -5.49 -12.07 2.60
N TRP A 98 -6.08 -11.24 1.73
CA TRP A 98 -5.33 -10.48 0.74
C TRP A 98 -4.29 -9.57 1.40
N ILE A 99 -4.66 -8.82 2.45
CA ILE A 99 -3.73 -7.95 3.18
C ILE A 99 -2.58 -8.76 3.78
N ALA A 100 -2.88 -9.85 4.50
CA ALA A 100 -1.85 -10.68 5.14
C ALA A 100 -0.85 -11.23 4.12
N GLU A 101 -1.35 -11.69 2.98
CA GLU A 101 -0.52 -12.22 1.90
C GLU A 101 0.36 -11.14 1.26
N MET A 102 -0.23 -10.00 0.87
CA MET A 102 0.50 -8.90 0.25
C MET A 102 1.53 -8.26 1.19
N ALA A 103 1.17 -8.11 2.47
CA ALA A 103 2.06 -7.57 3.48
C ALA A 103 3.26 -8.49 3.73
N GLY A 104 3.01 -9.79 3.87
CA GLY A 104 4.07 -10.80 3.98
C GLY A 104 5.01 -10.79 2.77
N TYR A 105 4.45 -10.71 1.55
CA TYR A 105 5.27 -10.62 0.35
C TYR A 105 6.11 -9.34 0.30
N LEU A 106 5.53 -8.17 0.60
CA LEU A 106 6.27 -6.90 0.59
C LEU A 106 7.38 -6.90 1.65
N LYS A 107 7.09 -7.30 2.88
CA LYS A 107 8.08 -7.40 3.97
C LYS A 107 9.20 -8.40 3.69
N SER A 108 8.95 -9.42 2.86
CA SER A 108 10.00 -10.35 2.41
C SER A 108 11.04 -9.71 1.48
N ILE A 109 10.68 -8.59 0.83
CA ILE A 109 11.56 -7.83 -0.06
C ILE A 109 12.15 -6.60 0.66
N ASP A 110 11.34 -5.91 1.46
CA ASP A 110 11.70 -4.71 2.20
C ASP A 110 11.29 -4.86 3.67
N ALA A 111 12.27 -5.15 4.52
CA ALA A 111 12.09 -5.27 5.96
C ALA A 111 12.39 -3.96 6.72
N ASN A 112 12.74 -2.87 6.03
CA ASN A 112 13.19 -1.63 6.65
C ASN A 112 12.05 -0.63 6.86
N HIS A 113 11.22 -0.44 5.84
CA HIS A 113 10.17 0.57 5.86
C HIS A 113 8.92 0.13 6.59
N LEU A 114 8.21 1.10 7.15
CA LEU A 114 6.89 0.87 7.73
C LEU A 114 5.91 0.46 6.62
N LEU A 115 4.90 -0.31 6.98
CA LEU A 115 3.85 -0.77 6.09
C LEU A 115 2.47 -0.51 6.69
N GLU A 116 1.64 0.19 5.94
CA GLU A 116 0.22 0.36 6.24
C GLU A 116 -0.66 -0.23 5.13
N VAL A 117 -1.94 -0.40 5.45
CA VAL A 117 -2.91 -0.93 4.50
C VAL A 117 -3.45 0.16 3.56
N GLY A 118 -3.72 1.37 4.06
CA GLY A 118 -4.44 2.44 3.36
C GLY A 118 -5.96 2.42 3.57
N LEU A 119 -6.40 1.99 4.75
CA LEU A 119 -7.83 1.90 5.10
C LEU A 119 -8.41 3.27 5.45
N GLU A 120 -9.68 3.47 5.11
CA GLU A 120 -10.46 4.66 5.49
C GLU A 120 -10.81 4.74 6.99
N GLY A 121 -10.54 3.68 7.76
CA GLY A 121 -10.77 3.65 9.21
C GLY A 121 -12.14 3.11 9.65
N PHE A 122 -12.86 2.39 8.79
CA PHE A 122 -14.14 1.78 9.18
C PHE A 122 -13.96 0.57 10.11
N TYR A 123 -14.86 0.43 11.08
CA TYR A 123 -14.97 -0.71 11.98
C TYR A 123 -16.06 -1.67 11.54
N ASN A 124 -15.88 -2.95 11.83
CA ASN A 124 -16.97 -3.91 11.73
C ASN A 124 -18.03 -3.61 12.81
N PRO A 125 -19.33 -3.44 12.44
CA PRO A 125 -20.41 -3.21 13.41
C PRO A 125 -20.52 -4.27 14.51
N SER A 126 -20.08 -5.52 14.26
CA SER A 126 -20.11 -6.58 15.26
C SER A 126 -19.12 -6.36 16.42
N ASN A 127 -18.11 -5.51 16.24
CA ASN A 127 -17.08 -5.24 17.25
C ASN A 127 -17.51 -4.20 18.29
N GLY A 128 -18.75 -3.68 18.21
CA GLY A 128 -19.29 -2.70 19.16
C GLY A 128 -18.76 -1.27 18.99
N TYR A 129 -17.85 -1.04 18.05
CA TYR A 129 -17.35 0.28 17.68
C TYR A 129 -18.33 1.01 16.74
N LYS A 130 -18.42 2.34 16.89
CA LYS A 130 -19.29 3.18 16.06
C LYS A 130 -18.49 3.85 14.96
N ASN A 131 -18.95 3.75 13.73
CA ASN A 131 -18.43 4.49 12.57
C ASN A 131 -18.84 5.99 12.54
N GLN A 132 -19.20 6.59 13.68
CA GLN A 132 -19.54 8.02 13.87
C GLN A 132 -20.41 8.70 12.78
N GLY A 133 -21.33 7.96 12.14
CA GLY A 133 -22.20 8.51 11.10
C GLY A 133 -21.57 8.56 9.69
N LEU A 134 -20.39 7.96 9.50
CA LEU A 134 -19.79 7.77 8.18
C LEU A 134 -20.68 6.86 7.31
N PRO A 135 -20.80 7.15 6.00
CA PRO A 135 -21.71 6.45 5.10
C PRO A 135 -21.46 4.94 5.05
N TYR A 136 -22.50 4.18 4.71
CA TYR A 136 -22.60 2.71 4.82
C TYR A 136 -21.66 1.91 3.88
N TYR A 137 -20.66 2.54 3.24
CA TYR A 137 -19.66 1.87 2.38
C TYR A 137 -18.68 0.96 3.17
N GLN A 138 -19.06 0.59 4.40
CA GLN A 138 -18.34 -0.14 5.45
C GLN A 138 -18.15 -1.64 5.14
N VAL A 139 -18.39 -2.06 3.90
CA VAL A 139 -18.52 -3.48 3.56
C VAL A 139 -17.14 -4.11 3.36
N GLY A 140 -16.84 -5.10 4.20
CA GLY A 140 -15.60 -5.85 4.14
C GLY A 140 -14.40 -5.12 4.78
N THR A 141 -14.62 -4.01 5.49
CA THR A 141 -13.58 -3.24 6.20
C THR A 141 -13.70 -3.28 7.72
N ASP A 142 -12.56 -3.40 8.41
CA ASP A 142 -12.46 -3.48 9.86
C ASP A 142 -11.06 -3.07 10.32
N PHE A 143 -10.93 -1.82 10.77
CA PHE A 143 -9.66 -1.18 11.11
C PHE A 143 -8.85 -2.01 12.11
N ILE A 144 -9.46 -2.45 13.21
CA ILE A 144 -8.76 -3.17 14.27
C ILE A 144 -8.23 -4.51 13.78
N SER A 145 -9.07 -5.34 13.16
CA SER A 145 -8.63 -6.71 12.79
C SER A 145 -7.61 -6.76 11.67
N LYS A 146 -7.49 -5.68 10.89
CA LYS A 146 -6.54 -5.56 9.76
C LYS A 146 -5.21 -4.99 10.21
N ASN A 147 -5.22 -4.01 11.12
CA ASN A 147 -4.00 -3.49 11.74
C ASN A 147 -3.42 -4.42 12.82
N GLN A 148 -4.08 -5.54 13.11
CA GLN A 148 -3.52 -6.64 13.92
C GLN A 148 -2.77 -7.69 13.09
N ILE A 149 -2.69 -7.53 11.76
CA ILE A 149 -1.84 -8.38 10.93
C ILE A 149 -0.38 -8.07 11.28
N PRO A 150 0.46 -9.08 11.62
CA PRO A 150 1.80 -8.84 12.17
C PRO A 150 2.72 -7.97 11.31
N GLU A 151 2.53 -8.01 10.00
CA GLU A 151 3.33 -7.26 9.02
C GLU A 151 2.87 -5.81 8.83
N ILE A 152 1.74 -5.40 9.41
CA ILE A 152 1.22 -4.03 9.37
C ILE A 152 1.69 -3.27 10.61
N ASP A 153 2.34 -2.12 10.39
CA ASP A 153 3.02 -1.39 11.46
C ASP A 153 2.19 -0.26 12.08
N PHE A 154 1.26 0.34 11.32
CA PHE A 154 0.46 1.48 11.77
C PHE A 154 -0.90 1.60 11.03
#